data_AF-A0A817CLV3-F1
#
_entry.id   AF-A0A817CLV3-F1
#
_cell.length_a   1.000
_cell.length_b   1.000
_cell.length_c   1.000
_cell.angle_alpha   90.00
_cell.angle_beta   90.00
_cell.angle_gamma   90.00
#
_symmetry.space_group_name_H-M   'P 1'
#
loop_
_entity.id
_entity.type
_entity.pdbx_description
1 polymer ?
#
loop_
_entity_poly.entity_id
_entity_poly.type
_entity_poly.pdbx_seq_one_letter_code
_entity_poly.pdbx_strand_id
1 'polypeptide(L)'
;MIIISKICHSCQSVMRPRCMKNSCCLALRSCIRPSTGRSLYALLIKDIIKFQRNPLMLIIQLLLPILQITLFCLCVGRKLTDIPIGFISRETIRSTSASGLIFNKIDKNVINLIEYKSINDARDLFHSGYLFGIMDIGANFTREFFEKINSCSFSDANKYTDSQVTIYLDQTNRQIVYTIAEEFIRAFKSIDIDFNLGFFTSTSSNQSLFKLEQFQNHLPEIEYTFTHFMIPGIVLSVIFFFNVALTALSLVTEQSDGTQERVWITGVYLHFL
;
A
#
# COMPACT_ATOMS: atom_id res chain seq x y z
N MET A 1 -16.99 -45.95 -50.49
CA MET A 1 -16.27 -47.11 -51.04
C MET A 1 -15.33 -47.61 -49.95
N ILE A 2 -15.73 -48.71 -49.27
CA ILE A 2 -14.93 -49.58 -48.36
C ILE A 2 -14.35 -48.80 -47.15
N ILE A 3 -14.90 -48.81 -45.94
CA ILE A 3 -14.91 -49.89 -44.92
C ILE A 3 -16.01 -49.52 -43.88
N ILE A 4 -17.22 -50.10 -43.94
CA ILE A 4 -18.24 -50.00 -42.86
C ILE A 4 -18.86 -51.40 -42.58
N SER A 5 -18.20 -52.50 -42.97
CA SER A 5 -18.84 -53.83 -42.94
C SER A 5 -18.42 -54.75 -41.79
N LYS A 6 -17.67 -54.30 -40.77
CA LYS A 6 -17.03 -55.24 -39.83
C LYS A 6 -17.06 -54.86 -38.35
N ILE A 7 -18.19 -54.41 -37.80
CA ILE A 7 -18.41 -54.41 -36.32
C ILE A 7 -19.86 -54.83 -35.95
N CYS A 8 -20.60 -55.49 -36.85
CA CYS A 8 -21.98 -55.93 -36.60
C CYS A 8 -22.09 -57.42 -36.22
N HIS A 9 -21.15 -57.94 -35.42
CA HIS A 9 -21.15 -59.36 -35.03
C HIS A 9 -20.55 -59.58 -33.62
N SER A 10 -21.12 -58.95 -32.57
CA SER A 10 -20.94 -59.42 -31.19
C SER A 10 -21.94 -58.83 -30.19
N CYS A 11 -23.22 -58.75 -30.54
CA CYS A 11 -24.28 -58.47 -29.57
C CYS A 11 -25.47 -59.41 -29.82
N GLN A 12 -25.20 -60.71 -29.67
CA GLN A 12 -26.23 -61.74 -29.73
C GLN A 12 -26.04 -62.69 -28.55
N SER A 13 -26.37 -62.23 -27.35
CA SER A 13 -26.85 -63.10 -26.28
C SER A 13 -27.38 -62.28 -25.12
N VAL A 14 -28.57 -62.69 -24.65
CA VAL A 14 -29.23 -62.37 -23.38
C VAL A 14 -30.31 -61.27 -23.43
N MET A 15 -31.54 -61.76 -23.37
CA MET A 15 -32.83 -61.14 -23.02
C MET A 15 -33.66 -60.39 -24.08
N ARG A 16 -34.74 -61.07 -24.49
CA ARG A 16 -36.04 -60.54 -24.93
C ARG A 16 -37.10 -61.02 -23.91
N PRO A 17 -38.37 -60.56 -23.92
CA PRO A 17 -38.90 -59.24 -24.31
C PRO A 17 -40.05 -58.73 -23.38
N ARG A 18 -40.34 -57.42 -23.39
CA ARG A 18 -41.70 -56.81 -23.41
C ARG A 18 -41.63 -55.29 -23.22
N CYS A 19 -41.67 -54.54 -24.31
CA CYS A 19 -42.67 -53.48 -24.51
C CYS A 19 -42.62 -52.96 -25.95
N MET A 20 -43.78 -52.56 -26.42
CA MET A 20 -44.16 -52.39 -27.82
C MET A 20 -43.62 -51.13 -28.50
N LYS A 21 -43.39 -51.27 -29.81
CA LYS A 21 -43.61 -50.30 -30.90
C LYS A 21 -43.23 -48.83 -30.69
N ASN A 22 -42.25 -48.46 -31.51
CA ASN A 22 -42.18 -47.24 -32.33
C ASN A 22 -41.65 -45.95 -31.67
N SER A 23 -40.65 -45.38 -32.36
CA SER A 23 -40.23 -43.97 -32.30
C SER A 23 -39.33 -43.55 -31.14
N CYS A 24 -38.06 -43.99 -31.12
CA CYS A 24 -37.00 -43.26 -30.41
C CYS A 24 -35.61 -43.52 -31.00
N CYS A 25 -35.45 -43.32 -32.32
CA CYS A 25 -34.13 -43.21 -32.97
C CYS A 25 -33.95 -41.82 -33.62
N LEU A 26 -34.55 -40.78 -33.04
CA LEU A 26 -34.54 -39.43 -33.62
C LEU A 26 -34.45 -38.36 -32.53
N ALA A 27 -33.33 -38.37 -31.80
CA ALA A 27 -32.91 -37.21 -31.02
C ALA A 27 -31.37 -37.03 -31.08
N LEU A 28 -30.78 -37.34 -32.25
CA LEU A 28 -29.42 -36.94 -32.61
C LEU A 28 -29.46 -35.65 -33.44
N ARG A 29 -30.26 -34.65 -33.01
CA ARG A 29 -30.41 -33.40 -33.76
C ARG A 29 -30.75 -32.20 -32.90
N SER A 30 -29.74 -31.67 -32.20
CA SER A 30 -29.58 -30.22 -31.99
C SER A 30 -28.30 -29.91 -31.19
N CYS A 31 -27.13 -30.19 -31.77
CA CYS A 31 -25.94 -29.40 -31.45
C CYS A 31 -26.07 -28.03 -32.14
N ILE A 32 -27.04 -27.23 -31.70
CA ILE A 32 -27.12 -25.81 -32.06
C ILE A 32 -26.05 -25.14 -31.22
N ARG A 33 -24.96 -24.74 -31.86
CA ARG A 33 -23.93 -23.87 -31.27
C ARG A 33 -24.63 -22.55 -30.95
N PRO A 34 -25.00 -22.25 -29.69
CA PRO A 34 -25.63 -20.97 -29.40
C PRO A 34 -24.62 -19.87 -29.75
N SER A 35 -25.10 -18.72 -30.24
CA SER A 35 -24.22 -17.56 -30.37
C SER A 35 -23.55 -17.33 -29.02
N THR A 36 -22.23 -17.18 -29.03
CA THR A 36 -21.39 -17.14 -27.82
C THR A 36 -21.94 -16.16 -26.78
N GLY A 37 -22.50 -15.02 -27.22
CA GLY A 37 -23.13 -14.05 -26.34
C GLY A 37 -24.44 -14.48 -25.67
N ARG A 38 -25.35 -15.17 -26.36
CA ARG A 38 -26.65 -15.58 -25.75
C ARG A 38 -26.48 -16.68 -24.72
N SER A 39 -25.56 -17.61 -24.96
CA SER A 39 -25.25 -18.66 -23.99
C SER A 39 -24.54 -18.09 -22.77
N LEU A 40 -23.58 -17.18 -22.97
CA LEU A 40 -22.87 -16.52 -21.87
C LEU A 40 -23.82 -15.68 -21.02
N TYR A 41 -24.75 -14.97 -21.65
CA TYR A 41 -25.80 -14.22 -20.95
C TYR A 41 -26.72 -15.14 -20.12
N ALA A 42 -27.15 -16.27 -20.69
CA ALA A 42 -27.96 -17.24 -19.97
C ALA A 42 -27.22 -17.85 -18.76
N LEU A 43 -25.92 -18.11 -18.90
CA LEU A 43 -25.08 -18.57 -17.80
C LEU A 43 -24.92 -17.50 -16.72
N LEU A 44 -24.61 -16.25 -17.09
CA LEU A 44 -24.50 -15.12 -16.15
C LEU A 44 -25.80 -14.89 -15.37
N ILE A 45 -26.96 -14.91 -16.03
CA ILE A 45 -28.26 -14.78 -15.35
C ILE A 45 -28.46 -15.92 -14.36
N LYS A 46 -28.18 -17.16 -14.78
CA LYS A 46 -28.31 -18.32 -13.90
C LYS A 46 -27.42 -18.18 -12.67
N ASP A 47 -26.18 -17.73 -12.85
CA ASP A 47 -25.23 -17.54 -11.75
C ASP A 47 -25.66 -16.40 -10.83
N ILE A 48 -26.16 -15.28 -11.37
CA ILE A 48 -26.71 -14.16 -10.58
C ILE A 48 -27.94 -14.62 -9.77
N ILE A 49 -28.86 -15.39 -10.37
CA ILE A 49 -30.05 -15.90 -9.67
C ILE A 49 -29.65 -16.87 -8.56
N LYS A 50 -28.69 -17.77 -8.80
CA LYS A 50 -28.14 -18.66 -7.76
C LYS A 50 -27.49 -17.86 -6.63
N PHE A 51 -26.74 -16.81 -6.97
CA PHE A 51 -26.07 -15.94 -6.01
C PHE A 51 -27.07 -15.17 -5.12
N GLN A 52 -28.17 -14.68 -5.69
CA GLN A 52 -29.23 -13.99 -4.93
C GLN A 52 -30.03 -14.92 -4.01
N ARG A 53 -30.19 -16.20 -4.37
CA ARG A 53 -30.94 -17.16 -3.56
C ARG A 53 -30.17 -17.68 -2.35
N ASN A 54 -28.83 -17.59 -2.37
CA ASN A 54 -27.94 -18.05 -1.30
C ASN A 54 -27.22 -16.87 -0.62
N PRO A 55 -27.94 -16.04 0.19
CA PRO A 55 -27.39 -14.82 0.76
C PRO A 55 -26.25 -15.06 1.76
N LEU A 56 -26.24 -16.22 2.45
CA LEU A 56 -25.16 -16.58 3.39
C LEU A 56 -23.79 -16.64 2.69
N MET A 57 -23.76 -17.26 1.51
CA MET A 57 -22.56 -17.40 0.69
C MET A 57 -22.04 -16.03 0.22
N LEU A 58 -22.97 -15.16 -0.19
CA LEU A 58 -22.69 -13.78 -0.60
C LEU A 58 -22.10 -12.97 0.55
N ILE A 59 -22.66 -13.07 1.74
CA ILE A 59 -22.19 -12.34 2.93
C ILE A 59 -20.76 -12.76 3.28
N ILE A 60 -20.47 -14.07 3.31
CA ILE A 60 -19.13 -14.59 3.61
C ILE A 60 -18.11 -14.12 2.56
N GLN A 61 -18.49 -14.19 1.27
CA GLN A 61 -17.66 -13.76 0.15
C GLN A 61 -17.33 -12.27 0.19
N LEU A 62 -18.27 -11.43 0.65
CA LEU A 62 -18.10 -9.98 0.75
C LEU A 62 -17.37 -9.57 2.03
N LEU A 63 -17.54 -10.32 3.12
CA LEU A 63 -16.91 -10.04 4.40
C LEU A 63 -15.39 -10.17 4.33
N LEU A 64 -14.88 -11.17 3.59
CA LEU A 64 -13.43 -11.41 3.45
C LEU A 64 -12.66 -10.22 2.82
N PRO A 65 -13.05 -9.66 1.66
CA PRO A 65 -12.39 -8.47 1.09
C PRO A 65 -12.62 -7.20 1.91
N ILE A 66 -13.78 -7.04 2.57
CA ILE A 66 -14.02 -5.90 3.47
C ILE A 66 -13.06 -5.97 4.67
N LEU A 67 -12.91 -7.14 5.27
CA LEU A 67 -11.98 -7.35 6.38
C LEU A 67 -10.53 -7.13 5.93
N GLN A 68 -10.16 -7.57 4.73
CA GLN A 68 -8.83 -7.33 4.17
C GLN A 68 -8.54 -5.82 4.01
N ILE A 69 -9.43 -5.07 3.37
CA ILE A 69 -9.23 -3.64 3.11
C ILE A 69 -9.21 -2.86 4.43
N THR A 70 -10.11 -3.17 5.36
CA THR A 70 -10.14 -2.51 6.67
C THR A 70 -8.87 -2.78 7.48
N LEU A 71 -8.39 -4.02 7.52
CA LEU A 71 -7.14 -4.39 8.18
C LEU A 71 -5.94 -3.70 7.53
N PHE A 72 -5.90 -3.64 6.20
CA PHE A 72 -4.87 -2.90 5.48
C PHE A 72 -4.86 -1.41 5.86
N CYS A 73 -6.00 -0.73 5.79
CA CYS A 73 -6.12 0.68 6.17
C CYS A 73 -5.83 0.93 7.67
N LEU A 74 -6.05 -0.06 8.54
CA LEU A 74 -5.71 0.04 9.97
C LEU A 74 -4.19 -0.10 10.21
N CYS A 75 -3.57 -1.04 9.50
CA CYS A 75 -2.13 -1.33 9.62
C CYS A 75 -1.26 -0.28 8.92
N VAL A 76 -1.77 0.32 7.85
CA VAL A 76 -1.01 1.20 6.96
C VAL A 76 -1.59 2.62 7.01
N GLY A 77 -0.73 3.60 7.28
CA GLY A 77 -1.12 5.02 7.31
C GLY A 77 -1.23 5.63 8.70
N ARG A 78 -0.90 4.87 9.76
CA ARG A 78 -0.67 5.46 11.08
C ARG A 78 0.58 6.35 11.05
N LYS A 79 0.48 7.51 11.69
CA LYS A 79 1.63 8.38 11.94
C LYS A 79 2.62 7.64 12.85
N LEU A 80 3.91 7.71 12.51
CA LEU A 80 4.96 7.13 13.34
C LEU A 80 5.09 7.95 14.63
N THR A 81 5.40 7.29 15.75
CA THR A 81 5.61 7.91 17.07
C THR A 81 7.00 7.56 17.60
N ASP A 82 7.51 8.37 18.53
CA ASP A 82 8.77 8.14 19.25
C ASP A 82 10.02 7.96 18.36
N ILE A 83 10.18 8.80 17.33
CA ILE A 83 11.36 8.75 16.46
C ILE A 83 12.54 9.45 17.15
N PRO A 84 13.64 8.74 17.49
CA PRO A 84 14.81 9.36 18.09
C PRO A 84 15.60 10.21 17.07
N ILE A 85 15.75 11.49 17.38
CA ILE A 85 16.57 12.44 16.62
C ILE A 85 17.60 13.07 17.55
N GLY A 86 18.87 13.05 17.13
CA GLY A 86 19.94 13.74 17.84
C GLY A 86 19.81 15.25 17.64
N PHE A 87 19.72 16.01 18.72
CA PHE A 87 19.68 17.47 18.70
C PHE A 87 21.02 18.02 19.19
N ILE A 88 21.71 18.77 18.33
CA ILE A 88 22.99 19.40 18.64
C ILE A 88 22.78 20.90 18.57
N SER A 89 22.88 21.56 19.72
CA SER A 89 22.87 23.02 19.79
C SER A 89 24.25 23.51 20.21
N ARG A 90 24.88 24.32 19.34
CA ARG A 90 26.11 25.04 19.66
C ARG A 90 25.85 26.39 20.34
N GLU A 91 24.59 26.68 20.66
CA GLU A 91 24.17 27.86 21.42
C GLU A 91 23.54 27.48 22.76
N THR A 92 23.46 28.44 23.70
CA THR A 92 22.78 28.19 24.98
C THR A 92 21.27 28.18 24.74
N ILE A 93 20.66 26.99 24.91
CA ILE A 93 19.22 26.81 24.79
C ILE A 93 18.53 27.57 25.93
N ARG A 94 17.83 28.64 25.59
CA ARG A 94 16.91 29.35 26.49
C ARG A 94 15.55 29.40 25.82
N SER A 95 14.48 29.48 26.62
CA SER A 95 13.10 29.59 26.07
C SER A 95 12.90 30.83 25.19
N THR A 96 13.75 31.85 25.34
CA THR A 96 13.77 33.07 24.53
C THR A 96 14.67 32.99 23.29
N SER A 97 15.52 31.96 23.19
CA SER A 97 16.40 31.74 22.04
C SER A 97 15.61 31.14 20.88
N ALA A 98 16.03 31.38 19.64
CA ALA A 98 15.35 30.85 18.46
C ALA A 98 15.38 29.30 18.43
N SER A 99 16.49 28.67 18.86
CA SER A 99 16.55 27.21 19.06
C SER A 99 15.54 26.69 20.06
N GLY A 100 15.33 27.39 21.18
CA GLY A 100 14.37 27.00 22.22
C GLY A 100 12.92 27.08 21.74
N LEU A 101 12.62 28.06 20.87
CA LEU A 101 11.32 28.15 20.21
C LEU A 101 11.09 26.95 19.28
N ILE A 102 12.07 26.59 18.47
CA ILE A 102 12.00 25.41 17.59
C ILE A 102 11.82 24.13 18.41
N PHE A 103 12.62 23.95 19.45
CA PHE A 103 12.54 22.79 20.35
C PHE A 103 11.16 22.63 20.99
N ASN A 104 10.53 23.74 21.42
CA ASN A 104 9.21 23.70 22.03
C ASN A 104 8.07 23.50 21.03
N LYS A 105 8.25 23.88 19.75
CA LYS A 105 7.24 23.75 18.70
C LYS A 105 7.22 22.37 18.04
N ILE A 106 8.26 21.56 18.23
CA ILE A 106 8.31 20.18 17.75
C ILE A 106 7.41 19.29 18.63
N ASP A 107 6.59 18.45 18.00
CA ASP A 107 5.71 17.50 18.69
C ASP A 107 6.52 16.35 19.31
N LYS A 108 6.58 16.33 20.64
CA LYS A 108 7.32 15.33 21.42
C LYS A 108 6.76 13.92 21.33
N ASN A 109 5.52 13.75 20.90
CA ASN A 109 4.92 12.42 20.71
C ASN A 109 5.44 11.74 19.44
N VAL A 110 5.87 12.54 18.45
CA VAL A 110 6.32 12.06 17.15
C VAL A 110 7.84 11.98 17.10
N ILE A 111 8.49 13.04 17.59
CA ILE A 111 9.95 13.17 17.57
C ILE A 111 10.46 13.25 19.00
N ASN A 112 11.28 12.28 19.38
CA ASN A 112 12.04 12.30 20.62
C ASN A 112 13.40 12.94 20.37
N LEU A 113 13.57 14.19 20.82
CA LEU A 113 14.82 14.94 20.68
C LEU A 113 15.78 14.59 21.83
N ILE A 114 16.94 14.06 21.49
CA ILE A 114 18.00 13.69 22.45
C ILE A 114 19.16 14.67 22.27
N GLU A 115 19.48 15.43 23.31
CA GLU A 115 20.52 16.46 23.23
C GLU A 115 21.94 15.85 23.29
N TYR A 116 22.80 16.25 22.35
CA TYR A 116 24.22 15.86 22.30
C TYR A 116 25.13 17.10 22.25
N LYS A 117 26.28 17.00 22.93
CA LYS A 117 27.28 18.09 22.97
C LYS A 117 28.21 18.10 21.76
N SER A 118 28.45 16.93 21.17
CA SER A 118 29.40 16.73 20.07
C SER A 118 28.70 16.08 18.90
N ILE A 119 29.01 16.54 17.69
CA ILE A 119 28.48 15.95 16.46
C ILE A 119 29.06 14.56 16.19
N ASN A 120 30.26 14.27 16.70
CA ASN A 120 30.89 12.96 16.50
C ASN A 120 30.14 11.87 17.28
N ASP A 121 29.79 12.13 18.54
CA ASP A 121 29.05 11.19 19.39
C ASP A 121 27.68 10.85 18.79
N ALA A 122 26.97 11.89 18.30
CA ALA A 122 25.70 11.72 17.61
C ALA A 122 25.86 10.96 16.28
N ARG A 123 26.96 11.18 15.56
CA ARG A 123 27.26 10.50 14.30
C ARG A 123 27.54 9.01 14.51
N ASP A 124 28.25 8.63 15.56
CA ASP A 124 28.50 7.22 15.88
C ASP A 124 27.19 6.49 16.22
N LEU A 125 26.28 7.15 16.95
CA LEU A 125 24.94 6.63 17.26
C LEU A 125 24.00 6.58 16.04
N PHE A 126 24.16 7.53 15.12
CA PHE A 126 23.47 7.53 13.84
C PHE A 126 23.94 6.37 12.96
N HIS A 127 25.25 6.13 12.85
CA HIS A 127 25.80 5.02 12.08
C HIS A 127 25.47 3.64 12.67
N SER A 128 25.32 3.54 13.99
CA SER A 128 24.87 2.32 14.66
C SER A 128 23.36 2.08 14.60
N GLY A 129 22.59 3.03 14.03
CA GLY A 129 21.14 2.90 13.82
C GLY A 129 20.28 3.22 15.03
N TYR A 130 20.85 3.83 16.08
CA TYR A 130 20.07 4.28 17.25
C TYR A 130 19.36 5.62 17.01
N LEU A 131 19.85 6.44 16.08
CA LEU A 131 19.26 7.72 15.70
C LEU A 131 18.84 7.67 14.22
N PHE A 132 17.64 8.15 13.90
CA PHE A 132 17.16 8.24 12.51
C PHE A 132 17.48 9.58 11.85
N GLY A 133 17.97 10.54 12.62
CA GLY A 133 18.40 11.85 12.12
C GLY A 133 19.20 12.63 13.16
N ILE A 134 19.89 13.66 12.67
CA ILE A 134 20.65 14.62 13.46
C ILE A 134 20.24 16.02 13.04
N MET A 135 19.79 16.84 13.98
CA MET A 135 19.58 18.28 13.81
C MET A 135 20.79 19.01 14.38
N ASP A 136 21.49 19.77 13.53
CA ASP A 136 22.62 20.62 13.91
C ASP A 136 22.24 22.10 13.79
N ILE A 137 22.39 22.84 14.89
CA ILE A 137 22.17 24.28 14.97
C ILE A 137 23.51 25.01 15.15
N GLY A 138 23.74 26.02 14.30
CA GLY A 138 24.91 26.91 14.36
C GLY A 138 25.02 27.69 15.68
N ALA A 139 26.24 28.12 16.02
CA ALA A 139 26.48 28.83 17.29
C ALA A 139 25.86 30.24 17.33
N ASN A 140 25.72 30.89 16.16
CA ASN A 140 25.14 32.24 16.03
C ASN A 140 23.70 32.22 15.50
N PHE A 141 23.02 31.08 15.54
CA PHE A 141 21.70 30.88 14.94
C PHE A 141 20.68 31.91 15.43
N THR A 142 20.54 32.09 16.74
CA THR A 142 19.54 33.03 17.30
C THR A 142 19.75 34.46 16.82
N ARG A 143 20.99 34.93 16.77
CA ARG A 143 21.31 36.31 16.35
C ARG A 143 20.97 36.50 14.88
N GLU A 144 21.48 35.62 14.01
CA GLU A 144 21.25 35.74 12.58
C GLU A 144 19.77 35.52 12.21
N PHE A 145 19.06 34.66 12.92
CA PHE A 145 17.63 34.44 12.74
C PHE A 145 16.82 35.73 12.98
N PHE A 146 17.07 36.43 14.09
CA PHE A 146 16.40 37.69 14.36
C PHE A 146 16.85 38.82 13.43
N GLU A 147 18.13 38.89 13.05
CA GLU A 147 18.60 39.86 12.05
C GLU A 147 17.95 39.63 10.68
N LYS A 148 17.75 38.36 10.28
CA LYS A 148 17.07 37.97 9.04
C LYS A 148 15.58 38.34 9.07
N ILE A 149 14.90 38.13 10.20
CA ILE A 149 13.51 38.57 10.40
C ILE A 149 13.40 40.09 10.32
N ASN A 150 14.25 40.82 11.05
CA ASN A 150 14.18 42.28 11.14
C ASN A 150 14.54 42.97 9.81
N SER A 151 15.44 42.38 9.02
CA SER A 151 15.85 42.94 7.74
C SER A 151 14.85 42.67 6.61
N CYS A 152 13.86 41.78 6.81
CA CYS A 152 12.90 41.31 5.79
C CYS A 152 13.56 40.94 4.44
N SER A 153 14.88 40.69 4.45
CA SER A 153 15.73 40.58 3.26
C SER A 153 16.29 39.17 3.21
N PHE A 154 15.50 38.28 2.62
CA PHE A 154 15.78 36.85 2.58
C PHE A 154 16.65 36.41 1.39
N SER A 155 17.12 37.36 0.56
CA SER A 155 17.87 37.09 -0.68
C SER A 155 19.38 36.91 -0.48
N ASP A 156 19.95 37.35 0.65
CA ASP A 156 21.40 37.33 0.89
C ASP A 156 21.86 36.02 1.55
N ALA A 157 21.98 34.95 0.74
CA ALA A 157 22.33 33.62 1.23
C ALA A 157 23.73 33.53 1.88
N ASN A 158 24.68 34.38 1.46
CA ASN A 158 26.07 34.35 1.95
C ASN A 158 26.27 35.06 3.30
N LYS A 159 25.31 35.88 3.73
CA LYS A 159 25.42 36.68 4.96
C LYS A 159 24.91 35.94 6.20
N TYR A 160 23.97 35.00 6.01
CA TYR A 160 23.25 34.33 7.10
C TYR A 160 23.39 32.80 7.01
N THR A 161 24.63 32.30 7.00
CA THR A 161 24.90 30.86 6.89
C THR A 161 24.53 30.11 8.15
N ASP A 162 24.72 30.71 9.32
CA ASP A 162 24.42 30.09 10.62
C ASP A 162 22.93 30.19 10.97
N SER A 163 22.14 30.99 10.22
CA SER A 163 20.67 31.10 10.34
C SER A 163 19.89 29.89 9.83
N GLN A 164 20.57 28.91 9.23
CA GLN A 164 19.93 27.72 8.69
C GLN A 164 20.08 26.58 9.68
N VAL A 165 18.97 25.87 9.93
CA VAL A 165 19.04 24.59 10.63
C VAL A 165 19.41 23.51 9.63
N THR A 166 20.47 22.75 9.90
CA THR A 166 20.86 21.62 9.07
C THR A 166 20.32 20.35 9.71
N ILE A 167 19.51 19.60 8.98
CA ILE A 167 19.05 18.29 9.44
C ILE A 167 19.59 17.24 8.49
N TYR A 168 20.28 16.30 9.09
CA TYR A 168 20.75 15.11 8.45
C TYR A 168 19.81 13.95 8.74
N LEU A 169 19.32 13.28 7.70
CA LEU A 169 18.35 12.19 7.82
C LEU A 169 18.89 10.91 7.20
N ASP A 170 18.55 9.77 7.81
CA ASP A 170 18.75 8.48 7.19
C ASP A 170 17.68 8.24 6.11
N GLN A 171 18.12 8.15 4.84
CA GLN A 171 17.22 7.93 3.71
C GLN A 171 16.90 6.47 3.41
N THR A 172 17.46 5.51 4.15
CA THR A 172 17.12 4.09 3.98
C THR A 172 15.62 3.83 4.19
N ASN A 173 14.98 4.61 5.06
CA ASN A 173 13.55 4.57 5.30
C ASN A 173 12.85 5.89 4.95
N ARG A 174 12.34 5.98 3.71
CA ARG A 174 11.59 7.13 3.19
C ARG A 174 10.37 7.51 4.03
N GLN A 175 9.69 6.57 4.68
CA GLN A 175 8.50 6.86 5.49
C GLN A 175 8.87 7.63 6.76
N ILE A 176 9.98 7.27 7.39
CA ILE A 176 10.53 7.99 8.54
C ILE A 176 10.96 9.39 8.11
N VAL A 177 11.72 9.50 7.01
CA VAL A 177 12.16 10.80 6.46
C VAL A 177 10.98 11.72 6.18
N TYR A 178 9.94 11.21 5.52
CA TYR A 178 8.75 12.01 5.20
C TYR A 178 8.05 12.50 6.46
N THR A 179 7.87 11.62 7.45
CA THR A 179 7.24 11.99 8.72
C THR A 179 8.05 13.07 9.43
N ILE A 180 9.37 12.90 9.52
CA ILE A 180 10.28 13.87 10.15
C ILE A 180 10.22 15.22 9.42
N ALA A 181 10.30 15.22 8.09
CA ALA A 181 10.24 16.43 7.28
C ALA A 181 8.90 17.16 7.44
N GLU A 182 7.79 16.44 7.45
CA GLU A 182 6.45 17.00 7.66
C GLU A 182 6.34 17.69 9.02
N GLU A 183 6.83 17.04 10.09
CA GLU A 183 6.82 17.63 11.43
C GLU A 183 7.66 18.91 11.51
N PHE A 184 8.86 18.92 10.90
CA PHE A 184 9.69 20.11 10.88
C PHE A 184 9.03 21.24 10.09
N ILE A 185 8.50 20.96 8.90
CA ILE A 185 7.76 21.95 8.11
C ILE A 185 6.58 22.51 8.92
N ARG A 186 5.85 21.65 9.64
CA ARG A 186 4.74 22.09 10.51
C ARG A 186 5.21 22.98 11.66
N ALA A 187 6.30 22.60 12.33
CA ALA A 187 6.89 23.38 13.41
C ALA A 187 7.34 24.76 12.91
N PHE A 188 8.07 24.83 11.79
CA PHE A 188 8.49 26.09 11.19
C PHE A 188 7.32 26.95 10.69
N LYS A 189 6.29 26.33 10.11
CA LYS A 189 5.07 27.05 9.72
C LYS A 189 4.35 27.67 10.92
N SER A 190 4.34 26.98 12.07
CA SER A 190 3.76 27.55 13.30
C SER A 190 4.55 28.77 13.79
N ILE A 191 5.87 28.75 13.65
CA ILE A 191 6.74 29.90 13.96
C ILE A 191 6.47 31.05 12.99
N ASP A 192 6.34 30.78 11.69
CA ASP A 192 6.00 31.80 10.68
C ASP A 192 4.67 32.50 11.00
N ILE A 193 3.66 31.74 11.44
CA ILE A 193 2.35 32.29 11.84
C ILE A 193 2.48 33.15 13.12
N ASP A 194 3.21 32.68 14.14
CA ASP A 194 3.37 33.39 15.40
C ASP A 194 4.11 34.73 15.23
N PHE A 195 5.11 34.78 14.34
CA PHE A 195 5.88 35.98 14.04
C PHE A 195 5.33 36.79 12.85
N ASN A 196 4.26 36.31 12.19
CA ASN A 196 3.66 36.90 10.99
C ASN A 196 4.69 37.25 9.90
N LEU A 197 5.62 36.33 9.62
CA LEU A 197 6.74 36.59 8.70
C LEU A 197 6.31 36.46 7.23
N GLY A 198 5.20 35.78 6.95
CA GLY A 198 4.67 35.57 5.60
C GLY A 198 5.53 34.63 4.74
N PHE A 199 6.46 33.90 5.37
CA PHE A 199 7.52 33.15 4.72
C PHE A 199 7.01 32.01 3.84
N PHE A 200 5.96 31.32 4.27
CA PHE A 200 5.37 30.20 3.51
C PHE A 200 4.22 30.64 2.58
N THR A 201 3.87 31.93 2.53
CA THR A 201 2.74 32.44 1.72
C THR A 201 3.16 33.01 0.36
N SER A 202 4.44 33.32 0.16
CA SER A 202 4.98 33.78 -1.11
C SER A 202 5.30 32.58 -2.01
N THR A 203 4.52 32.42 -3.06
CA THR A 203 4.57 31.33 -4.06
C THR A 203 5.85 31.27 -4.92
N SER A 204 6.92 31.98 -4.56
CA SER A 204 8.15 31.98 -5.35
C SER A 204 9.33 32.50 -4.53
N SER A 205 9.98 31.63 -3.77
CA SER A 205 11.44 31.46 -3.79
C SER A 205 11.82 30.61 -2.60
N ASN A 206 12.71 29.66 -2.84
CA ASN A 206 13.43 28.93 -1.81
C ASN A 206 14.09 29.91 -0.85
N GLN A 207 13.42 30.23 0.24
CA GLN A 207 14.05 30.89 1.35
C GLN A 207 14.08 29.80 2.39
N SER A 208 15.27 29.29 2.68
CA SER A 208 15.48 28.15 3.56
C SER A 208 15.85 28.70 4.93
N LEU A 209 14.89 28.71 5.86
CA LEU A 209 15.22 28.64 7.29
C LEU A 209 15.80 27.26 7.64
N PHE A 210 15.67 26.32 6.71
CA PHE A 210 15.98 24.93 6.89
C PHE A 210 16.65 24.36 5.65
N LYS A 211 17.82 23.73 5.84
CA LYS A 211 18.52 22.97 4.80
C LYS A 211 18.44 21.49 5.15
N LEU A 212 17.73 20.73 4.32
CA LEU A 212 17.80 19.27 4.34
C LEU A 212 19.13 18.87 3.71
N GLU A 213 20.04 18.34 4.51
CA GLU A 213 21.29 17.77 3.99
C GLU A 213 21.25 16.24 4.11
N GLN A 214 21.72 15.58 3.07
CA GLN A 214 21.84 14.12 3.06
C GLN A 214 23.22 13.76 3.63
N PHE A 215 23.28 12.80 4.56
CA PHE A 215 24.58 12.31 5.04
C PHE A 215 25.37 11.56 3.96
N GLN A 216 24.70 11.06 2.91
CA GLN A 216 25.33 10.37 1.79
C GLN A 216 24.89 10.96 0.44
N ASN A 217 25.83 11.59 -0.26
CA ASN A 217 25.68 12.17 -1.60
C ASN A 217 25.56 11.13 -2.75
N HIS A 218 25.17 9.88 -2.49
CA HIS A 218 25.38 8.77 -3.45
C HIS A 218 24.12 7.98 -3.81
N LEU A 219 22.95 8.49 -3.50
CA LEU A 219 21.71 7.95 -4.05
C LEU A 219 21.14 8.95 -5.04
N PRO A 220 20.81 8.54 -6.28
CA PRO A 220 20.11 9.42 -7.20
C PRO A 220 18.82 9.89 -6.52
N GLU A 221 18.56 11.19 -6.58
CA GLU A 221 17.36 11.83 -6.07
C GLU A 221 16.17 11.41 -6.95
N ILE A 222 15.70 10.18 -6.75
CA ILE A 222 14.51 9.70 -7.43
C ILE A 222 13.33 9.93 -6.48
N GLU A 223 12.43 10.82 -6.89
CA GLU A 223 11.19 11.11 -6.17
C GLU A 223 10.20 9.95 -6.32
N TYR A 224 10.38 8.89 -5.53
CA TYR A 224 9.36 7.87 -5.36
C TYR A 224 8.48 8.22 -4.16
N THR A 225 7.21 8.52 -4.43
CA THR A 225 6.15 8.64 -3.41
C THR A 225 5.96 7.31 -2.70
N PHE A 226 5.67 7.33 -1.40
CA PHE A 226 5.34 6.14 -0.60
C PHE A 226 4.29 5.22 -1.28
N THR A 227 3.33 5.83 -1.97
CA THR A 227 2.32 5.13 -2.78
C THR A 227 2.95 4.20 -3.83
N HIS A 228 4.00 4.62 -4.53
CA HIS A 228 4.65 3.81 -5.56
C HIS A 228 5.33 2.55 -5.00
N PHE A 229 5.78 2.58 -3.75
CA PHE A 229 6.35 1.41 -3.09
C PHE A 229 5.27 0.42 -2.60
N MET A 230 4.11 0.91 -2.15
CA MET A 230 3.07 0.03 -1.61
C MET A 230 2.11 -0.56 -2.64
N ILE A 231 1.79 0.17 -3.72
CA ILE A 231 0.87 -0.29 -4.77
C ILE A 231 1.12 -1.75 -5.21
N PRO A 232 2.35 -2.21 -5.54
CA PRO A 232 2.55 -3.57 -6.01
C PRO A 232 2.17 -4.63 -4.96
N GLY A 233 2.44 -4.38 -3.68
CA GLY A 233 2.06 -5.28 -2.59
C GLY A 233 0.54 -5.35 -2.38
N ILE A 234 -0.14 -4.21 -2.48
CA ILE A 234 -1.60 -4.14 -2.34
C ILE A 234 -2.26 -4.93 -3.49
N VAL A 235 -1.85 -4.69 -4.73
CA VAL A 235 -2.41 -5.36 -5.91
C VAL A 235 -2.24 -6.89 -5.79
N LEU A 236 -1.07 -7.36 -5.38
CA LEU A 236 -0.82 -8.79 -5.18
C LEU A 236 -1.73 -9.38 -4.10
N SER A 237 -1.89 -8.67 -2.97
CA SER A 237 -2.74 -9.13 -1.87
C SER A 237 -4.21 -9.25 -2.30
N VAL A 238 -4.73 -8.25 -3.02
CA VAL A 238 -6.11 -8.26 -3.52
C VAL A 238 -6.33 -9.42 -4.49
N ILE A 239 -5.43 -9.63 -5.45
CA ILE A 239 -5.53 -10.74 -6.41
C ILE A 239 -5.49 -12.09 -5.69
N PHE A 240 -4.58 -12.26 -4.72
CA PHE A 240 -4.45 -13.50 -3.97
C PHE A 240 -5.73 -13.84 -3.19
N PHE A 241 -6.22 -12.92 -2.37
CA PHE A 241 -7.42 -13.16 -1.56
C PHE A 241 -8.68 -13.27 -2.42
N PHE A 242 -8.76 -12.55 -3.55
CA PHE A 242 -9.85 -12.70 -4.51
C PHE A 242 -9.88 -14.10 -5.12
N ASN A 243 -8.73 -14.63 -5.54
CA ASN A 243 -8.64 -15.99 -6.09
C ASN A 243 -8.99 -17.04 -5.03
N VAL A 244 -8.48 -16.92 -3.81
CA VAL A 244 -8.81 -17.83 -2.71
C VAL A 244 -10.31 -17.83 -2.41
N ALA A 245 -10.93 -16.65 -2.36
CA ALA A 245 -12.37 -16.53 -2.15
C ALA A 245 -13.17 -17.16 -3.30
N LEU A 246 -12.77 -16.96 -4.56
CA LEU A 246 -13.46 -17.58 -5.71
C LEU A 246 -13.33 -19.11 -5.73
N THR A 247 -12.14 -19.65 -5.43
CA THR A 247 -11.94 -21.10 -5.37
C THR A 247 -12.73 -21.73 -4.23
N ALA A 248 -12.73 -21.11 -3.05
CA ALA A 248 -13.53 -21.55 -1.92
C ALA A 248 -15.03 -21.53 -2.26
N LEU A 249 -15.50 -20.49 -2.96
CA LEU A 249 -16.87 -20.38 -3.43
C LEU A 249 -17.25 -21.56 -4.33
N SER A 250 -16.44 -21.84 -5.35
CA SER A 250 -16.69 -22.94 -6.29
C SER A 250 -16.80 -24.28 -5.56
N LEU A 251 -15.88 -24.56 -4.64
CA LEU A 251 -15.84 -25.82 -3.90
C LEU A 251 -17.08 -25.98 -2.99
N VAL A 252 -17.46 -24.93 -2.27
CA VAL A 252 -18.66 -24.97 -1.42
C VAL A 252 -19.92 -25.10 -2.27
N THR A 253 -19.99 -24.47 -3.45
CA THR A 253 -21.13 -24.67 -4.36
C THR A 253 -21.22 -26.10 -4.88
N GLU A 254 -20.09 -26.73 -5.23
CA GLU A 254 -20.04 -28.13 -5.68
C GLU A 254 -20.46 -29.12 -4.58
N GLN A 255 -20.09 -28.84 -3.33
CA GLN A 255 -20.57 -29.60 -2.18
C GLN A 255 -22.07 -29.43 -1.97
N SER A 256 -22.58 -28.20 -2.05
CA SER A 256 -24.01 -27.94 -1.87
C SER A 256 -24.88 -28.53 -2.98
N ASP A 257 -24.39 -28.55 -4.23
CA ASP A 257 -25.08 -29.13 -5.38
C ASP A 257 -24.93 -30.68 -5.41
N GLY A 258 -24.12 -31.27 -4.53
CA GLY A 258 -23.85 -32.72 -4.47
C GLY A 258 -23.15 -33.27 -5.71
N THR A 259 -22.62 -32.39 -6.57
CA THR A 259 -21.91 -32.78 -7.80
C THR A 259 -20.60 -33.47 -7.48
N GLN A 260 -19.92 -33.03 -6.42
CA GLN A 260 -18.66 -33.61 -5.96
C GLN A 260 -18.82 -35.10 -5.60
N GLU A 261 -19.87 -35.46 -4.85
CA GLU A 261 -20.14 -36.86 -4.47
C GLU A 261 -20.41 -37.74 -5.69
N ARG A 262 -21.16 -37.22 -6.67
CA ARG A 262 -21.45 -37.94 -7.91
C ARG A 262 -20.18 -38.20 -8.71
N VAL A 263 -19.29 -37.22 -8.81
CA VAL A 263 -17.99 -37.36 -9.51
C VAL A 263 -17.11 -38.40 -8.84
N TRP A 264 -17.07 -38.44 -7.50
CA TRP A 264 -16.31 -39.43 -6.74
C TRP A 264 -16.83 -40.85 -6.91
N ILE A 265 -18.15 -41.05 -6.93
CA ILE A 265 -18.77 -42.38 -7.09
C ILE A 265 -18.65 -42.88 -8.54
N THR A 266 -18.89 -42.01 -9.53
CA THR A 266 -18.92 -42.43 -10.94
C THR A 266 -17.55 -42.58 -11.57
N GLY A 267 -16.49 -41.97 -11.00
CA GLY A 267 -15.14 -42.06 -11.52
C GLY A 267 -15.07 -41.51 -12.95
N VAL A 268 -14.84 -40.20 -13.10
CA VAL A 268 -14.72 -39.62 -14.44
C VAL A 268 -13.35 -40.01 -15.02
N TYR A 269 -13.33 -40.93 -15.98
CA TYR A 269 -12.14 -41.22 -16.77
C TYR A 269 -11.87 -40.00 -17.67
N LEU A 270 -10.76 -39.29 -17.42
CA LEU A 270 -10.30 -38.26 -18.35
C LEU A 270 -9.82 -38.98 -19.61
N HIS A 271 -10.66 -39.00 -20.65
CA HIS A 271 -10.23 -39.48 -21.97
C HIS A 271 -9.29 -38.41 -22.56
N PHE A 272 -8.01 -38.49 -22.20
CA PHE A 272 -6.95 -37.67 -22.77
C PHE A 272 -6.92 -37.89 -24.29
N LEU A 273 -6.99 -36.78 -25.03
CA LEU A 273 -6.75 -36.71 -26.48
C LEU A 273 -5.25 -36.78 -26.76
#